data_AF-A0A8J5QXF5-F1
#
_entry.id   AF-A0A8J5QXF5-F1
#
_cell.length_a   1.000
_cell.length_b   1.000
_cell.length_c   1.000
_cell.angle_alpha   90.00
_cell.angle_beta   90.00
_cell.angle_gamma   90.00
#
_symmetry.space_group_name_H-M   'P 1'
#
loop_
_entity.id
_entity.type
_entity.pdbx_description
1 polymer ?
#
loop_
_entity_poly.entity_id
_entity_poly.type
_entity_poly.pdbx_seq_one_letter_code
_entity_poly.pdbx_strand_id
1 'polypeptide(L)'
;MLDTSDRSTLLRNFLDRVGKNLYNNEHVAIKMEPMKSKAPQLHLEYRFYKLLGTHVHNTHIEGVPEVYYFGPCGKYNALVMELLGPSLEDLFDLCGRRFTLKTVLSIATQLVI
;
A
#
# COMPACT_ATOMS: atom_id res chain seq x y z
N MET A 1 -11.62 1.97 -15.20
CA MET A 1 -12.46 0.83 -14.81
C MET A 1 -11.53 -0.08 -14.02
N LEU A 2 -11.46 0.09 -12.69
CA LEU A 2 -10.67 -0.81 -11.84
C LEU A 2 -11.62 -1.92 -11.42
N ASP A 3 -11.32 -3.12 -11.87
CA ASP A 3 -12.08 -4.34 -11.61
C ASP A 3 -12.06 -4.64 -10.11
N THR A 4 -13.25 -4.77 -9.54
CA THR A 4 -13.49 -5.00 -8.11
C THR A 4 -13.70 -6.48 -7.78
N SER A 5 -13.37 -7.41 -8.68
CA SER A 5 -13.86 -8.79 -8.55
C SER A 5 -13.08 -9.69 -7.59
N ASP A 6 -11.90 -9.33 -7.10
CA ASP A 6 -11.13 -10.24 -6.23
C ASP A 6 -10.54 -9.57 -4.97
N ARG A 7 -11.41 -9.24 -4.02
CA ARG A 7 -10.98 -8.87 -2.67
C ARG A 7 -11.78 -9.65 -1.64
N SER A 8 -11.09 -10.61 -1.03
CA SER A 8 -11.51 -11.31 0.18
C SER A 8 -12.11 -10.32 1.19
N THR A 9 -13.13 -10.76 1.92
CA THR A 9 -14.04 -9.95 2.74
C THR A 9 -13.34 -9.00 3.73
N LEU A 10 -12.06 -9.20 4.03
CA LEU A 10 -11.22 -8.35 4.90
C LEU A 10 -10.73 -7.05 4.23
N LEU A 11 -10.60 -7.00 2.89
CA LEU A 11 -10.07 -5.83 2.17
C LEU A 11 -11.15 -4.81 1.73
N ARG A 12 -12.44 -5.07 2.01
CA ARG A 12 -13.56 -4.19 1.61
C ARG A 12 -13.61 -2.85 2.34
N ASN A 13 -12.83 -2.67 3.40
CA ASN A 13 -12.90 -1.47 4.23
C ASN A 13 -12.05 -0.30 3.72
N PHE A 14 -11.20 -0.55 2.73
CA PHE A 14 -10.26 0.44 2.21
C PHE A 14 -10.62 0.89 0.82
N LEU A 15 -10.72 2.21 0.66
CA LEU A 15 -10.73 2.84 -0.65
C LEU A 15 -9.31 3.25 -0.98
N ASP A 16 -8.67 2.49 -1.85
CA ASP A 16 -7.33 2.79 -2.37
C ASP A 16 -7.48 3.75 -3.57
N ARG A 17 -6.82 4.90 -3.49
CA ARG A 17 -6.87 5.93 -4.53
C ARG A 17 -5.48 6.44 -4.86
N VAL A 18 -5.30 6.85 -6.11
CA VAL A 18 -4.15 7.67 -6.51
C VAL A 18 -4.47 9.13 -6.20
N GLY A 19 -3.58 9.79 -5.48
CA GLY A 19 -3.58 11.21 -5.21
C GLY A 19 -2.37 11.91 -5.83
N LYS A 20 -2.30 13.23 -5.64
CA LYS A 20 -1.16 14.05 -6.05
C LYS A 20 -0.79 15.02 -4.94
N ASN A 21 0.47 15.02 -4.53
CA ASN A 21 1.02 16.01 -3.61
C ASN A 21 1.14 17.34 -4.36
N LEU A 22 0.48 18.38 -3.85
CA LEU A 22 0.40 19.68 -4.51
C LEU A 22 1.69 20.51 -4.37
N TYR A 23 2.55 20.18 -3.42
CA TYR A 23 3.80 20.92 -3.18
C TYR A 23 4.91 20.52 -4.15
N ASN A 24 5.00 19.24 -4.49
CA ASN A 24 6.07 18.70 -5.34
C ASN A 24 5.56 18.00 -6.62
N ASN A 25 4.24 17.96 -6.84
CA ASN A 25 3.58 17.30 -7.97
C ASN A 25 3.74 15.77 -8.04
N GLU A 26 4.25 15.11 -6.99
CA GLU A 26 4.40 13.65 -6.96
C GLU A 26 3.07 12.95 -6.75
N HIS A 27 2.90 11.78 -7.38
CA HIS A 27 1.73 10.94 -7.14
C HIS A 27 1.90 10.15 -5.84
N VAL A 28 0.78 9.93 -5.13
CA VAL A 28 0.76 9.24 -3.84
C VAL A 28 -0.35 8.20 -3.80
N ALA A 29 -0.19 7.16 -3.00
CA ALA A 29 -1.27 6.24 -2.66
C ALA A 29 -2.03 6.77 -1.43
N ILE A 30 -3.36 6.76 -1.50
CA ILE A 30 -4.25 7.17 -0.41
C ILE A 30 -5.16 6.01 -0.06
N LYS A 31 -4.99 5.48 1.15
CA LYS A 31 -5.85 4.46 1.74
C LYS A 31 -6.83 5.14 2.68
N MET A 32 -8.14 4.96 2.47
CA MET A 32 -9.17 5.57 3.31
C MET A 32 -10.05 4.54 3.99
N GLU A 33 -10.36 4.79 5.27
CA GLU A 33 -11.24 3.97 6.10
C GLU A 33 -12.32 4.86 6.75
N PRO A 34 -13.61 4.50 6.71
CA PRO A 34 -14.64 5.26 7.41
C PRO A 34 -14.34 5.35 8.92
N MET A 35 -14.49 6.53 9.52
CA MET A 35 -14.27 6.69 10.98
C MET A 35 -15.23 5.85 11.83
N LYS A 36 -16.37 5.45 11.25
CA LYS A 36 -17.38 4.58 11.86
C LYS A 36 -17.25 3.11 11.47
N SER A 37 -16.08 2.69 10.96
CA SER A 37 -15.81 1.29 10.64
C SER A 37 -16.09 0.40 11.85
N LYS A 38 -16.75 -0.75 11.63
CA LYS A 38 -17.02 -1.74 12.70
C LYS A 38 -15.75 -2.45 13.16
N ALA A 39 -14.73 -2.50 12.30
CA ALA A 39 -13.44 -3.11 12.57
C ALA A 39 -12.35 -2.17 12.03
N PRO A 40 -12.00 -1.09 12.76
CA PRO A 40 -11.01 -0.13 12.31
C PRO A 40 -9.61 -0.74 12.32
N GLN A 41 -8.92 -0.67 11.19
CA GLN A 41 -7.59 -1.28 11.00
C GLN A 41 -6.54 -0.27 10.54
N LEU A 42 -6.93 0.87 9.96
CA LEU A 42 -5.99 1.80 9.31
C LEU A 42 -5.01 2.44 10.30
N HIS A 43 -5.47 2.74 11.52
CA HIS A 43 -4.61 3.31 12.55
C HIS A 43 -3.53 2.31 13.01
N LEU A 44 -3.89 1.03 13.11
CA LEU A 44 -2.96 -0.02 13.51
C LEU A 44 -1.91 -0.26 12.40
N GLU A 45 -2.34 -0.26 11.14
CA GLU A 45 -1.44 -0.32 9.99
C GLU A 45 -0.44 0.85 9.98
N TYR A 46 -0.92 2.08 10.19
CA TYR A 46 -0.05 3.26 10.35
C TYR A 46 0.98 3.08 11.47
N ARG A 47 0.57 2.53 12.62
CA ARG A 47 1.48 2.25 13.74
C ARG A 47 2.55 1.23 13.36
N PHE A 48 2.21 0.19 12.59
CA PHE A 48 3.20 -0.76 12.10
C PHE A 48 4.21 -0.13 11.15
N TYR A 49 3.78 0.72 10.22
CA TYR A 49 4.73 1.47 9.36
C TYR A 49 5.70 2.33 10.18
N LYS A 50 5.23 2.98 11.25
CA LYS A 50 6.06 3.77 12.16
C LYS A 50 7.06 2.92 12.93
N LEU A 51 6.61 1.75 13.42
CA LEU A 51 7.44 0.78 14.14
C LEU A 51 8.52 0.17 13.25
N LEU A 52 8.19 -0.14 11.99
CA LEU A 52 9.13 -0.75 11.06
C LEU A 52 10.37 0.11 10.86
N GLY A 53 10.27 1.45 10.96
CA GLY A 53 11.44 2.32 11.04
C GLY A 53 11.37 3.57 10.18
N THR A 54 10.26 3.82 9.49
CA THR A 54 10.04 5.06 8.73
C THR A 54 10.23 6.34 9.57
N HIS A 55 10.19 6.27 10.91
CA HIS A 55 10.32 7.44 11.79
C HIS A 55 11.29 7.35 12.97
N VAL A 56 11.81 6.18 13.33
CA VAL A 56 12.62 6.03 14.57
C VAL A 56 14.08 6.46 14.36
N HIS A 57 14.61 6.39 13.13
CA HIS A 57 16.00 6.74 12.83
C HIS A 57 16.22 7.60 11.58
N ASN A 58 15.14 8.11 10.94
CA ASN A 58 15.21 8.71 9.59
C ASN A 58 15.90 7.80 8.57
N THR A 59 15.86 6.48 8.80
CA THR A 59 16.44 5.50 7.89
C THR A 59 15.33 4.96 7.01
N HIS A 60 15.42 5.22 5.71
CA HIS A 60 14.58 4.56 4.72
C HIS A 60 14.86 3.06 4.73
N ILE A 61 13.82 2.25 4.81
CA ILE A 61 13.92 0.79 4.78
C ILE A 61 13.56 0.33 3.38
N GLU A 62 14.52 -0.32 2.73
CA GLU A 62 14.30 -0.89 1.41
C GLU A 62 13.12 -1.88 1.43
N GLY A 63 12.22 -1.74 0.46
CA GLY A 63 11.01 -2.57 0.35
C GLY A 63 9.84 -2.16 1.25
N VAL A 64 9.97 -1.11 2.07
CA VAL A 64 8.86 -0.58 2.88
C VAL A 64 8.50 0.83 2.41
N PRO A 65 7.25 1.09 1.97
CA PRO A 65 6.86 2.39 1.45
C PRO A 65 6.90 3.49 2.53
N GLU A 66 7.29 4.69 2.12
CA GLU A 66 7.26 5.85 3.01
C GLU A 66 5.82 6.29 3.31
N VAL A 67 5.59 6.71 4.56
CA VAL A 67 4.30 7.25 5.01
C VAL A 67 4.41 8.75 5.19
N TYR A 68 3.60 9.50 4.43
CA TYR A 68 3.60 10.96 4.45
C TYR A 68 2.60 11.54 5.44
N TYR A 69 1.46 10.89 5.64
CA TYR A 69 0.39 11.39 6.51
C TYR A 69 -0.53 10.30 7.03
N PHE A 70 -1.01 10.46 8.25
CA PHE A 70 -2.18 9.75 8.76
C PHE A 70 -3.06 10.71 9.56
N GLY A 71 -4.36 10.73 9.27
CA GLY A 71 -5.30 11.57 10.01
C GLY A 71 -6.68 11.67 9.35
N PRO A 72 -7.55 12.57 9.87
CA PRO A 72 -8.92 12.69 9.40
C PRO A 72 -9.00 13.38 8.03
N CYS A 73 -9.82 12.82 7.14
CA CYS A 73 -10.24 13.40 5.86
C CYS A 73 -11.77 13.31 5.74
N GLY A 74 -12.47 14.38 6.12
CA GLY A 74 -13.93 14.40 6.18
C GLY A 74 -14.49 13.35 7.16
N LYS A 75 -15.23 12.35 6.63
CA LYS A 75 -15.82 11.25 7.42
C LYS A 75 -14.93 9.99 7.49
N TYR A 76 -13.69 10.10 7.04
CA TYR A 76 -12.73 9.00 6.90
C TYR A 76 -11.44 9.31 7.66
N ASN A 77 -10.74 8.26 8.06
CA ASN A 77 -9.30 8.34 8.29
C ASN A 77 -8.60 8.07 6.96
N ALA A 78 -7.54 8.82 6.67
CA ALA A 78 -6.72 8.65 5.48
C ALA A 78 -5.27 8.38 5.87
N LEU A 79 -4.66 7.41 5.21
CA LEU A 79 -3.24 7.13 5.20
C LEU A 79 -2.71 7.49 3.81
N VAL A 80 -1.77 8.44 3.76
CA VAL A 80 -1.10 8.87 2.53
C VAL A 80 0.33 8.34 2.57
N MET A 81 0.73 7.66 1.52
CA MET A 81 2.00 6.97 1.42
C MET A 81 2.54 6.97 -0.01
N GLU A 82 3.78 6.53 -0.17
CA GLU A 82 4.43 6.35 -1.46
C GLU A 82 3.55 5.52 -2.41
N LEU A 83 3.44 5.98 -3.67
CA LEU A 83 2.77 5.22 -4.71
C LEU A 83 3.74 4.22 -5.33
N LEU A 84 3.47 2.93 -5.13
CA LEU A 84 4.24 1.85 -5.73
C LEU A 84 3.67 1.42 -7.09
N GLY A 85 4.45 0.60 -7.79
CA GLY A 85 4.06 0.00 -9.07
C GLY A 85 2.98 -1.09 -8.95
N PRO A 86 2.70 -1.82 -10.05
CA PRO A 86 1.75 -2.93 -10.05
C PRO A 86 2.14 -4.02 -9.05
N SER A 87 1.13 -4.71 -8.52
CA SER A 87 1.36 -5.85 -7.63
C SER A 87 1.94 -7.05 -8.38
N LEU A 88 2.48 -8.02 -7.64
CA LEU A 88 2.94 -9.28 -8.24
C LEU A 88 1.81 -10.05 -8.94
N GLU A 89 0.56 -9.95 -8.45
CA GLU A 89 -0.60 -10.59 -9.12
C GLU A 89 -0.88 -9.90 -10.47
N ASP A 90 -0.88 -8.57 -10.51
CA ASP A 90 -1.07 -7.82 -11.76
C ASP A 90 0.01 -8.20 -12.80
N LEU A 91 1.27 -8.29 -12.36
CA LEU A 91 2.38 -8.72 -13.21
C LEU A 91 2.25 -10.18 -13.63
N PHE A 92 1.73 -11.04 -12.76
CA PHE A 92 1.53 -12.46 -13.03
C PHE A 92 0.45 -12.66 -14.09
N ASP A 93 -0.66 -11.94 -13.99
CA ASP A 93 -1.72 -11.93 -14.99
C ASP A 93 -1.22 -11.36 -16.33
N LEU A 94 -0.42 -10.29 -16.31
CA LEU A 94 0.21 -9.73 -17.52
C LEU A 94 1.10 -10.76 -18.24
N CYS A 95 1.73 -11.67 -17.49
CA CYS A 95 2.55 -12.75 -18.04
C CYS A 95 1.74 -14.01 -18.41
N GLY A 96 0.41 -13.94 -18.46
CA GLY A 96 -0.44 -15.10 -18.76
C GLY A 96 -0.39 -16.15 -17.65
N ARG A 97 -0.31 -15.70 -16.39
CA ARG A 97 -0.24 -16.53 -15.18
C ARG A 97 0.93 -17.50 -15.19
N ARG A 98 2.06 -17.08 -15.75
CA ARG A 98 3.30 -17.86 -15.76
C ARG A 98 4.53 -16.98 -15.69
N PHE A 99 5.29 -17.10 -14.61
CA PHE A 99 6.63 -16.55 -14.51
C PHE A 99 7.69 -17.57 -14.92
N THR A 100 8.84 -17.08 -15.38
CA THR A 100 10.02 -17.93 -15.62
C THR A 100 10.67 -18.33 -14.29
N LEU A 101 11.43 -19.43 -14.27
CA LEU A 101 12.18 -19.82 -13.07
C LEU A 101 13.11 -18.69 -12.59
N LYS A 102 13.77 -17.98 -13.53
CA LYS A 102 14.62 -16.82 -13.21
C LYS A 102 13.84 -15.74 -12.45
N THR A 103 12.65 -15.37 -12.94
CA THR A 103 11.78 -14.37 -12.31
C THR A 103 11.36 -14.81 -10.90
N VAL A 104 10.93 -16.07 -10.75
CA VAL A 104 10.52 -16.62 -9.46
C VAL A 104 11.67 -16.57 -8.44
N LEU A 105 12.88 -16.98 -8.86
CA LEU A 105 14.06 -16.95 -7.99
C LEU A 105 14.46 -15.52 -7.60
N SER A 106 14.42 -14.56 -8.52
CA SER A 106 14.72 -13.16 -8.21
C SER A 106 13.72 -12.55 -7.20
N ILE A 107 12.42 -12.85 -7.35
CA ILE A 107 11.40 -12.40 -6.38
C ILE A 107 11.65 -13.07 -5.02
N ALA A 108 11.91 -14.39 -5.00
CA ALA A 108 12.16 -15.11 -3.75
C ALA A 108 13.37 -14.58 -2.99
N THR A 109 14.44 -14.19 -3.69
CA THR A 109 15.60 -13.53 -3.08
C THR A 109 15.17 -12.24 -2.39
N GLN A 110 14.44 -11.34 -3.04
CA GLN A 110 14.05 -10.05 -2.43
C GLN A 110 13.07 -10.19 -1.25
N LEU A 111 12.22 -11.22 -1.23
CA LEU A 111 11.21 -11.39 -0.18
C LEU A 111 11.71 -12.08 1.09
N VAL A 112 12.75 -12.91 0.99
CA VAL A 112 13.17 -13.80 2.07
C VAL A 112 14.62 -13.57 2.50
N ILE A 113 15.50 -13.25 1.55
CA ILE A 113 16.95 -13.13 1.75
C ILE A 113 17.29 -11.67 1.98
#